data_AF-A0A2E4EEL9-F1
#
_entry.id   AF-A0A2E4EEL9-F1
#
_cell.length_a   1.000
_cell.length_b   1.000
_cell.length_c   1.000
_cell.angle_alpha   90.00
_cell.angle_beta   90.00
_cell.angle_gamma   90.00
#
_symmetry.space_group_name_H-M   'P 1'
#
loop_
_entity.id
_entity.type
_entity.pdbx_description
1 polymer ?
#
loop_
_entity_poly.entity_id
_entity_poly.type
_entity_poly.pdbx_seq_one_letter_code
_entity_poly.pdbx_strand_id
1 'polypeptide(L)'
;MNNKNLSWKLIAIGCLALSISLIPLTAYIFYFKENLISNNPNEWALFGDFIGGTTNTLVSIFSLIILAYITVLIAKNGNQEQHQRFLLEKKIIAFDELGAFLLKLNVALRMISLELKNTTDKASNLDLEGINLGKSKIREQVEIYVSYGAFIFTFYARYGHLFDFDFESDIYKDLVSTSNKLRGELTNLYENINLTGRQEPNNLEKVFSEHLDCLVVFINALKEELE
;
A
#
# COMPACT_ATOMS: atom_id res chain seq x y z
N MET A 1 11.57 13.15 12.98
CA MET A 1 12.25 14.40 13.41
C MET A 1 11.39 15.00 14.53
N ASN A 2 11.93 15.20 15.74
CA ASN A 2 11.14 15.58 16.93
C ASN A 2 10.42 16.93 16.71
N ASN A 3 9.08 16.95 16.72
CA ASN A 3 8.27 18.13 16.41
C ASN A 3 8.62 19.34 17.31
N LYS A 4 9.10 19.07 18.54
CA LYS A 4 9.62 20.07 19.49
C LYS A 4 10.88 20.81 19.01
N ASN A 5 11.76 20.14 18.26
CA ASN A 5 12.98 20.77 17.76
C ASN A 5 12.71 21.68 16.56
N LEU A 6 11.64 21.42 15.82
CA LEU A 6 11.22 22.25 14.70
C LEU A 6 10.54 23.53 15.18
N SER A 7 9.62 23.43 16.14
CA SER A 7 8.93 24.59 16.70
C SER A 7 9.92 25.56 17.36
N TRP A 8 10.92 25.05 18.08
CA TRP A 8 11.97 25.88 18.66
C TRP A 8 12.80 26.64 17.61
N LYS A 9 13.16 25.98 16.50
CA LYS A 9 13.91 26.63 15.40
C LYS A 9 13.11 27.75 14.74
N LEU A 10 11.81 27.54 14.51
CA LEU A 10 10.94 28.57 13.95
C LEU A 10 10.78 29.77 14.90
N ILE A 11 10.61 29.51 16.20
CA ILE A 11 10.55 30.54 17.23
C ILE A 11 11.88 31.31 17.27
N ALA A 12 13.02 30.62 17.24
CA ALA A 12 14.33 31.25 17.24
C ALA A 12 14.56 32.14 16.02
N ILE A 13 14.17 31.69 14.81
CA ILE A 13 14.26 32.49 13.58
C ILE A 13 13.34 33.71 13.65
N GLY A 14 12.11 33.56 14.17
CA GLY A 14 11.19 34.67 14.38
C GLY A 14 11.72 35.72 15.37
N CYS A 15 12.29 35.28 16.49
CA CYS A 15 12.93 36.16 17.46
C CYS A 15 14.14 36.89 16.84
N LEU A 16 14.98 36.19 16.08
CA LEU A 16 16.13 36.78 15.39
C LEU A 16 15.69 37.84 14.38
N ALA A 17 14.66 37.54 13.57
CA ALA A 17 14.09 38.47 12.60
C ALA A 17 13.56 39.75 13.29
N LEU A 18 12.83 39.60 14.41
CA LEU A 18 12.36 40.74 15.20
C LEU A 18 13.51 41.58 15.76
N SER A 19 14.57 40.94 16.27
CA SER A 19 15.76 41.65 16.76
C SER A 19 16.47 42.41 15.64
N ILE A 20 16.58 41.83 14.44
CA ILE A 20 17.20 42.49 13.28
C ILE A 20 16.35 43.68 12.81
N SER A 21 15.04 43.55 12.82
CA SER A 21 14.11 44.63 12.46
C SER A 21 14.17 45.83 13.42
N LEU A 22 14.70 45.67 14.64
CA LEU A 22 14.93 46.76 15.59
C LEU A 22 16.26 47.49 15.39
N ILE A 23 17.16 46.98 14.53
CA ILE A 23 18.47 47.59 14.25
C ILE A 23 18.34 49.01 13.68
N PRO A 24 17.46 49.31 12.70
CA PRO A 24 17.31 50.66 12.18
C PRO A 24 16.89 51.67 13.25
N LEU A 25 16.00 51.27 14.15
CA LEU A 25 15.52 52.10 15.25
C LEU A 25 16.64 52.38 16.27
N THR A 26 17.38 51.35 16.67
CA THR A 26 18.48 51.49 17.64
C THR A 26 19.65 52.28 17.06
N ALA A 27 19.99 52.07 15.78
CA ALA A 27 20.99 52.85 15.06
C ALA A 27 20.60 54.34 14.95
N TYR A 28 19.32 54.62 14.66
CA TYR A 28 18.81 55.99 14.62
C TYR A 28 18.92 56.68 15.98
N ILE A 29 18.46 56.04 17.06
CA ILE A 29 18.56 56.59 18.41
C ILE A 29 20.03 56.84 18.79
N PHE A 30 20.94 55.91 18.48
CA PHE A 30 22.35 56.07 18.80
C PHE A 30 23.00 57.24 18.06
N TYR A 31 22.71 57.39 16.76
CA TYR A 31 23.31 58.43 15.93
C TYR A 31 22.78 59.83 16.24
N PHE A 32 21.50 59.94 16.61
CA PHE A 32 20.84 61.24 16.84
C PHE A 32 20.63 61.59 18.33
N LYS A 33 21.18 60.81 19.27
CA LYS A 33 20.96 60.98 20.73
C LYS A 33 21.26 62.38 21.28
N GLU A 34 22.17 63.13 20.65
CA GLU A 34 22.63 64.46 21.12
C GLU A 34 21.82 65.61 20.50
N ASN A 35 20.93 65.31 19.55
CA ASN A 35 20.07 66.31 18.92
C ASN A 35 18.82 66.57 19.78
N LEU A 36 18.33 67.80 19.75
CA LEU A 36 17.06 68.16 20.37
C LEU A 36 15.90 67.44 19.66
N ILE A 37 14.92 66.99 20.44
CA ILE A 37 13.69 66.40 19.90
C ILE A 37 12.94 67.46 19.10
N SER A 38 12.62 67.15 17.85
CA SER A 38 11.87 68.07 16.99
C SER A 38 10.42 68.21 17.43
N ASN A 39 9.92 69.44 17.43
CA ASN A 39 8.50 69.75 17.61
C ASN A 39 7.74 69.83 16.27
N ASN A 40 8.42 69.63 15.14
CA ASN A 40 7.83 69.71 13.80
C ASN A 40 7.23 68.35 13.41
N PRO A 41 5.89 68.25 13.24
CA PRO A 41 5.25 66.98 12.87
C PRO A 41 5.73 66.42 11.52
N ASN A 42 6.17 67.27 10.59
CA ASN A 42 6.64 66.82 9.27
C ASN A 42 7.95 66.01 9.36
N GLU A 43 8.82 66.32 10.31
CA GLU A 43 10.08 65.59 10.52
C GLU A 43 9.82 64.21 11.14
N TRP A 44 8.81 64.10 12.01
CA TRP A 44 8.34 62.83 12.54
C TRP A 44 7.68 61.94 11.48
N ALA A 45 6.98 62.53 10.52
CA ALA A 45 6.42 61.79 9.39
C ALA A 45 7.53 61.14 8.55
N LEU A 46 8.58 61.90 8.19
CA LEU A 46 9.73 61.37 7.45
C LEU A 46 10.50 60.28 8.21
N PHE A 47 10.63 60.43 9.53
CA PHE A 47 11.20 59.38 10.39
C PHE A 47 10.35 58.10 10.38
N GLY A 48 9.03 58.26 10.50
CA GLY A 48 8.07 57.16 10.43
C GLY A 48 8.17 56.41 9.10
N ASP A 49 8.31 57.15 7.98
CA ASP A 49 8.48 56.56 6.65
C ASP A 49 9.80 55.78 6.52
N PHE A 50 10.90 56.32 7.05
CA PHE A 50 12.19 55.63 7.04
C PHE A 50 12.18 54.34 7.86
N ILE A 51 11.70 54.41 9.12
CA ILE A 51 11.62 53.24 10.00
C ILE A 51 10.62 52.23 9.46
N GLY A 52 9.43 52.69 9.05
CA GLY A 52 8.38 51.85 8.50
C GLY A 52 8.82 51.18 7.21
N GLY A 53 9.43 51.93 6.27
CA GLY A 53 9.92 51.40 5.00
C GLY A 53 11.03 50.36 5.17
N THR A 54 12.01 50.64 6.03
CA THR A 54 13.12 49.72 6.31
C THR A 54 12.64 48.48 7.06
N THR A 55 11.83 48.66 8.11
CA THR A 55 11.32 47.56 8.94
C THR A 55 10.38 46.65 8.13
N ASN A 56 9.45 47.23 7.37
CA ASN A 56 8.52 46.44 6.56
C ASN A 56 9.27 45.63 5.50
N THR A 57 10.27 46.22 4.85
CA THR A 57 11.09 45.52 3.85
C THR A 57 11.85 44.34 4.47
N LEU A 58 12.46 44.53 5.64
CA LEU A 58 13.11 43.44 6.39
C LEU A 58 12.12 42.34 6.78
N VAL A 59 10.95 42.71 7.34
CA VAL A 59 9.89 41.77 7.71
C VAL A 59 9.39 40.98 6.49
N SER A 60 9.23 41.62 5.33
CA SER A 60 8.85 40.94 4.08
C SER A 60 9.88 39.91 3.64
N ILE A 61 11.17 40.24 3.70
CA ILE A 61 12.26 39.31 3.37
C ILE A 61 12.26 38.11 4.32
N PHE A 62 12.16 38.34 5.64
CA PHE A 62 12.11 37.26 6.62
C PHE A 62 10.86 36.38 6.46
N SER A 63 9.72 37.00 6.13
CA SER A 63 8.48 36.26 5.86
C SER A 63 8.64 35.33 4.66
N LEU A 64 9.30 35.77 3.59
CA LEU A 64 9.60 34.92 2.43
C LEU A 64 10.53 33.75 2.79
N ILE A 65 11.56 33.99 3.60
CA ILE A 65 12.51 32.94 4.03
C ILE A 65 11.79 31.89 4.90
N ILE A 66 10.98 32.33 5.86
CA ILE A 66 10.22 31.44 6.74
C ILE A 66 9.22 30.63 5.90
N LEU A 67 8.51 31.27 4.98
CA LEU A 67 7.56 30.60 4.10
C LEU A 67 8.25 29.53 3.25
N ALA A 68 9.37 29.87 2.59
CA ALA A 68 10.14 28.92 1.79
C ALA A 68 10.62 27.72 2.63
N TYR A 69 11.09 27.96 3.85
CA TYR A 69 11.50 26.90 4.77
C TYR A 69 10.35 25.96 5.14
N ILE A 70 9.18 26.52 5.47
CA ILE A 70 7.97 25.75 5.78
C ILE A 70 7.54 24.93 4.57
N THR A 71 7.52 25.53 3.37
CA THR A 71 7.12 24.84 2.13
C THR A 71 8.01 23.62 1.84
N VAL A 72 9.34 23.77 1.93
CA VAL A 72 10.28 22.64 1.70
C VAL A 72 10.07 21.54 2.74
N LEU A 73 9.84 21.91 3.99
CA LEU A 73 9.61 20.94 5.05
C LEU A 73 8.31 20.15 4.85
N ILE A 74 7.22 20.84 4.52
CA ILE A 74 5.92 20.22 4.23
C ILE A 74 6.06 19.30 3.01
N ALA A 75 6.74 19.75 1.94
CA ALA A 75 6.97 18.93 0.75
C ALA A 75 7.75 17.64 1.09
N LYS A 76 8.78 17.74 1.94
CA LYS A 76 9.57 16.58 2.37
C LYS A 76 8.75 15.60 3.20
N ASN A 77 8.00 16.08 4.20
CA ASN A 77 7.16 15.22 5.03
C ASN A 77 6.02 14.60 4.22
N GLY A 78 5.36 15.41 3.39
CA GLY A 78 4.27 14.95 2.51
C GLY A 78 4.72 13.86 1.55
N ASN A 79 5.92 13.94 0.99
CA ASN A 79 6.42 12.91 0.08
C ASN A 79 6.70 11.58 0.80
N GLN A 80 7.20 11.62 2.05
CA GLN A 80 7.41 10.40 2.85
C GLN A 80 6.08 9.77 3.24
N GLU A 81 5.12 10.56 3.73
CA GLU A 81 3.79 10.06 4.08
C GLU A 81 3.05 9.52 2.85
N GLN A 82 3.16 10.19 1.70
CA GLN A 82 2.59 9.71 0.44
C GLN A 82 3.22 8.40 -0.01
N HIS A 83 4.56 8.27 0.09
CA HIS A 83 5.23 7.03 -0.26
C HIS A 83 4.78 5.88 0.64
N GLN A 84 4.68 6.10 1.95
CA GLN A 84 4.18 5.09 2.89
C GLN A 84 2.72 4.71 2.61
N ARG A 85 1.85 5.69 2.33
CA ARG A 85 0.46 5.44 1.92
C ARG A 85 0.37 4.67 0.62
N PHE A 86 1.21 5.00 -0.36
CA PHE A 86 1.28 4.29 -1.63
C PHE A 86 1.71 2.83 -1.44
N LEU A 87 2.74 2.56 -0.62
CA LEU A 87 3.16 1.20 -0.30
C LEU A 87 2.04 0.42 0.38
N LEU A 88 1.38 1.01 1.38
CA LEU A 88 0.25 0.39 2.07
C LEU A 88 -0.91 0.08 1.10
N GLU A 89 -1.27 1.02 0.22
CA GLU A 89 -2.28 0.81 -0.82
C GLU A 89 -1.93 -0.37 -1.73
N LYS A 90 -0.66 -0.49 -2.14
CA LYS A 90 -0.19 -1.61 -2.95
C LYS A 90 -0.20 -2.94 -2.20
N LYS A 91 0.15 -2.95 -0.90
CA LYS A 91 -0.02 -4.14 -0.04
C LYS A 91 -1.50 -4.55 0.05
N ILE A 92 -2.41 -3.59 0.26
CA ILE A 92 -3.87 -3.85 0.31
C ILE A 92 -4.36 -4.46 -1.01
N ILE A 93 -3.93 -3.94 -2.17
CA ILE A 93 -4.28 -4.50 -3.48
C ILE A 93 -3.81 -5.96 -3.61
N ALA A 94 -2.57 -6.27 -3.19
CA ALA A 94 -2.05 -7.63 -3.21
C ALA A 94 -2.91 -8.58 -2.34
N PHE A 95 -3.35 -8.09 -1.17
CA PHE A 95 -4.25 -8.81 -0.28
C PHE A 95 -5.65 -9.01 -0.86
N ASP A 96 -6.21 -7.99 -1.50
CA ASP A 96 -7.54 -8.06 -2.12
C ASP A 96 -7.53 -9.07 -3.29
N GLU A 97 -6.47 -9.07 -4.11
CA GLU A 97 -6.30 -10.09 -5.16
C GLU A 97 -6.20 -11.50 -4.59
N LEU A 98 -5.43 -11.71 -3.51
CA LEU A 98 -5.31 -12.99 -2.83
C LEU A 98 -6.66 -13.46 -2.25
N GLY A 99 -7.40 -12.54 -1.60
CA GLY A 99 -8.74 -12.78 -1.07
C GLY A 99 -9.77 -13.11 -2.17
N ALA A 100 -9.70 -12.43 -3.31
CA ALA A 100 -10.56 -12.72 -4.45
C ALA A 100 -10.32 -14.14 -4.99
N PHE A 101 -9.07 -14.62 -5.00
CA PHE A 101 -8.78 -16.00 -5.37
C PHE A 101 -9.33 -17.00 -4.35
N LEU A 102 -9.16 -16.77 -3.05
CA LEU A 102 -9.74 -17.63 -2.00
C LEU A 102 -11.24 -17.89 -2.21
N LEU A 103 -12.00 -16.83 -2.48
CA LEU A 103 -13.43 -16.95 -2.75
C LEU A 103 -13.70 -17.79 -4.01
N LYS A 104 -12.98 -17.51 -5.10
CA LYS A 104 -13.11 -18.24 -6.37
C LYS A 104 -12.79 -19.72 -6.20
N LEU A 105 -11.75 -20.07 -5.44
CA LEU A 105 -11.36 -21.46 -5.19
C LEU A 105 -12.46 -22.22 -4.45
N ASN A 106 -13.01 -21.63 -3.38
CA ASN A 106 -14.08 -22.27 -2.60
C ASN A 106 -15.33 -22.52 -3.46
N VAL A 107 -15.75 -21.52 -4.25
CA VAL A 107 -16.86 -21.68 -5.20
C VAL A 107 -16.54 -22.75 -6.25
N ALA A 108 -15.35 -22.73 -6.82
CA ALA A 108 -14.94 -23.68 -7.85
C ALA A 108 -14.96 -25.14 -7.37
N LEU A 109 -14.52 -25.42 -6.14
CA LEU A 109 -14.62 -26.77 -5.57
C LEU A 109 -16.05 -27.26 -5.45
N ARG A 110 -16.92 -26.40 -4.94
CA ARG A 110 -18.34 -26.73 -4.80
C ARG A 110 -18.98 -27.00 -6.15
N MET A 111 -18.59 -26.25 -7.18
CA MET A 111 -19.06 -26.46 -8.54
C MET A 111 -18.50 -27.76 -9.14
N ILE A 112 -17.22 -28.08 -8.92
CA ILE A 112 -16.61 -29.34 -9.35
C ILE A 112 -17.36 -30.53 -8.73
N SER A 113 -17.59 -30.53 -7.42
CA SER A 113 -18.28 -31.63 -6.74
C SER A 113 -19.72 -31.82 -7.23
N LEU A 114 -20.45 -30.72 -7.47
CA LEU A 114 -21.81 -30.75 -8.00
C LEU A 114 -21.86 -31.28 -9.43
N GLU A 115 -20.98 -30.80 -10.31
CA GLU A 115 -20.95 -31.22 -11.71
C GLU A 115 -20.41 -32.64 -11.89
N LEU A 116 -19.49 -33.10 -11.02
CA LEU A 116 -19.08 -34.51 -10.98
C LEU A 116 -20.26 -35.43 -10.67
N LYS A 117 -21.07 -35.08 -9.66
CA LYS A 117 -22.27 -35.85 -9.31
C LYS A 117 -23.26 -35.88 -10.48
N ASN A 118 -23.58 -34.72 -11.05
CA ASN A 118 -24.48 -34.63 -12.20
C ASN A 118 -23.99 -35.44 -13.40
N THR A 119 -22.68 -35.39 -13.69
CA THR A 119 -22.06 -36.13 -14.80
C THR A 119 -22.14 -37.64 -14.56
N THR A 120 -21.99 -38.08 -13.32
CA THR A 120 -22.10 -39.49 -12.92
C THR A 120 -23.53 -40.01 -13.05
N ASP A 121 -24.51 -39.22 -12.62
CA ASP A 121 -25.93 -39.56 -12.77
C ASP A 121 -26.33 -39.67 -14.26
N LYS A 122 -25.84 -38.75 -15.10
CA LYS A 122 -26.07 -38.76 -16.55
C LYS A 122 -25.36 -39.91 -17.27
N ALA A 123 -24.15 -40.27 -16.81
CA ALA A 123 -23.44 -41.45 -17.30
C ALA A 123 -24.24 -42.74 -17.05
N SER A 124 -24.93 -42.83 -15.92
CA SER A 124 -25.82 -43.95 -15.60
C SER A 124 -27.04 -44.02 -16.54
N ASN A 125 -27.47 -42.88 -17.08
CA ASN A 125 -28.60 -42.76 -18.01
C ASN A 125 -28.19 -42.73 -19.50
N LEU A 126 -26.91 -42.98 -19.83
CA LEU A 126 -26.37 -42.95 -21.20
C LEU A 126 -26.58 -41.59 -21.92
N ASP A 127 -26.70 -40.48 -21.18
CA ASP A 127 -26.84 -39.13 -21.72
C ASP A 127 -25.46 -38.52 -22.09
N LEU A 128 -25.01 -38.80 -23.32
CA LEU A 128 -23.70 -38.34 -23.83
C LEU A 128 -23.57 -36.81 -23.90
N GLU A 129 -24.64 -36.11 -24.28
CA GLU A 129 -24.63 -34.64 -24.38
C GLU A 129 -24.47 -34.01 -23.00
N GLY A 130 -25.24 -34.50 -22.03
CA GLY A 130 -25.15 -34.02 -20.67
C GLY A 130 -23.82 -34.33 -19.97
N ILE A 131 -23.14 -35.43 -20.34
CA ILE A 131 -21.78 -35.75 -19.87
C ILE A 131 -20.78 -34.74 -20.43
N ASN A 132 -20.86 -34.41 -21.73
CA ASN A 132 -19.96 -33.45 -22.36
C ASN A 132 -20.14 -32.04 -21.78
N LEU A 133 -21.38 -31.64 -21.51
CA LEU A 133 -21.67 -30.37 -20.83
C LEU A 133 -21.07 -30.33 -19.42
N GLY A 134 -21.24 -31.40 -18.64
CA GLY A 134 -20.67 -31.51 -17.30
C GLY A 134 -19.14 -31.42 -17.30
N LYS A 135 -18.47 -32.12 -18.23
CA LYS A 135 -17.02 -32.01 -18.43
C LYS A 135 -16.55 -30.60 -18.76
N SER A 136 -17.28 -29.90 -19.64
CA SER A 136 -16.95 -28.51 -20.00
C SER A 136 -16.99 -27.59 -18.77
N LYS A 137 -18.03 -27.72 -17.94
CA LYS A 137 -18.15 -26.94 -16.70
C LYS A 137 -17.07 -27.28 -15.68
N ILE A 138 -16.74 -28.57 -15.52
CA ILE A 138 -15.64 -28.99 -14.62
C ILE A 138 -14.31 -28.38 -15.09
N ARG A 139 -14.05 -28.41 -16.41
CA ARG A 139 -12.86 -27.78 -16.99
C ARG A 139 -12.76 -26.30 -16.63
N GLU A 140 -13.84 -25.55 -16.80
CA GLU A 140 -13.89 -24.13 -16.45
C GLU A 140 -13.50 -23.89 -14.98
N GLN A 141 -13.96 -24.75 -14.07
CA GLN A 141 -13.59 -24.64 -12.66
C GLN A 141 -12.14 -25.04 -12.40
N VAL A 142 -11.60 -26.03 -13.10
CA VAL A 142 -10.18 -26.42 -12.99
C VAL A 142 -9.27 -25.30 -13.51
N GLU A 143 -9.68 -24.55 -14.54
CA GLU A 143 -8.93 -23.39 -15.06
C GLU A 143 -8.77 -22.27 -14.02
N ILE A 144 -9.71 -22.12 -13.08
CA ILE A 144 -9.57 -21.21 -11.93
C ILE A 144 -8.40 -21.62 -11.05
N TYR A 145 -8.23 -22.91 -10.79
CA TYR A 145 -7.12 -23.46 -10.00
C TYR A 145 -5.78 -23.34 -10.70
N VAL A 146 -5.75 -23.55 -12.01
CA VAL A 146 -4.54 -23.32 -12.83
C VAL A 146 -4.11 -21.86 -12.75
N SER A 147 -5.07 -20.94 -12.91
CA SER A 147 -4.84 -19.50 -12.85
C SER A 147 -4.35 -19.06 -11.47
N TYR A 148 -4.95 -19.62 -10.42
CA TYR A 148 -4.52 -19.40 -9.04
C TYR A 148 -3.09 -19.92 -8.78
N GLY A 149 -2.74 -21.12 -9.25
CA GLY A 149 -1.38 -21.63 -9.08
C GLY A 149 -0.33 -20.78 -9.78
N ALA A 150 -0.65 -20.27 -10.98
CA ALA A 150 0.20 -19.30 -11.67
C ALA A 150 0.30 -17.96 -10.92
N PHE A 151 -0.79 -17.51 -10.31
CA PHE A 151 -0.79 -16.32 -9.46
C PHE A 151 0.13 -16.50 -8.25
N ILE A 152 -0.02 -17.57 -7.47
CA ILE A 152 0.84 -17.88 -6.32
C ILE A 152 2.31 -17.96 -6.73
N PHE A 153 2.62 -18.68 -7.82
CA PHE A 153 3.97 -18.81 -8.34
C PHE A 153 4.60 -17.46 -8.72
N THR A 154 3.80 -16.54 -9.27
CA THR A 154 4.28 -15.21 -9.68
C THR A 154 4.12 -14.14 -8.61
N PHE A 155 3.57 -14.47 -7.44
CA PHE A 155 3.27 -13.51 -6.37
C PHE A 155 4.53 -12.79 -5.90
N TYR A 156 5.61 -13.51 -5.64
CA TYR A 156 6.90 -12.92 -5.26
C TYR A 156 7.41 -11.92 -6.31
N ALA A 157 7.39 -12.31 -7.60
CA ALA A 157 7.87 -11.42 -8.66
C ALA A 157 7.02 -10.14 -8.77
N ARG A 158 5.71 -10.22 -8.47
CA ARG A 158 4.78 -9.10 -8.56
C ARG A 158 4.82 -8.19 -7.34
N TYR A 159 4.81 -8.76 -6.14
CA TYR A 159 4.59 -8.03 -4.89
C TYR A 159 5.71 -8.19 -3.88
N GLY A 160 6.72 -9.04 -4.13
CA GLY A 160 7.77 -9.34 -3.16
C GLY A 160 8.55 -8.12 -2.70
N HIS A 161 8.76 -7.14 -3.58
CA HIS A 161 9.40 -5.87 -3.24
C HIS A 161 8.57 -4.96 -2.32
N LEU A 162 7.30 -5.27 -2.09
CA LEU A 162 6.41 -4.51 -1.21
C LEU A 162 6.47 -5.01 0.23
N PHE A 163 6.83 -6.27 0.45
CA PHE A 163 6.79 -6.94 1.74
C PHE A 163 8.19 -7.21 2.28
N ASP A 164 8.34 -7.17 3.60
CA ASP A 164 9.57 -7.59 4.28
C ASP A 164 9.63 -9.12 4.47
N PHE A 165 8.53 -9.82 4.18
CA PHE A 165 8.40 -11.26 4.21
C PHE A 165 9.45 -11.96 3.34
N ASP A 166 10.07 -12.99 3.90
CA ASP A 166 11.06 -13.81 3.20
C ASP A 166 10.38 -14.81 2.26
N PHE A 167 10.33 -14.49 0.97
CA PHE A 167 9.81 -15.39 -0.07
C PHE A 167 10.72 -16.58 -0.38
N GLU A 168 11.92 -16.64 0.18
CA GLU A 168 12.76 -17.84 0.14
C GLU A 168 12.50 -18.79 1.32
N SER A 169 11.61 -18.42 2.23
CA SER A 169 11.23 -19.26 3.38
C SER A 169 10.50 -20.53 2.95
N ASP A 170 10.56 -21.54 3.82
CA ASP A 170 9.84 -22.80 3.65
C ASP A 170 8.32 -22.56 3.54
N ILE A 171 7.78 -21.53 4.22
CA ILE A 171 6.35 -21.17 4.16
C ILE A 171 5.91 -20.91 2.71
N TYR A 172 6.64 -20.07 1.98
CA TYR A 172 6.26 -19.74 0.59
C TYR A 172 6.56 -20.89 -0.36
N LYS A 173 7.69 -21.59 -0.18
CA LYS A 173 8.06 -22.76 -0.98
C LYS A 173 7.03 -23.88 -0.84
N ASP A 174 6.54 -24.13 0.37
CA ASP A 174 5.49 -25.11 0.64
C ASP A 174 4.15 -24.69 0.04
N LEU A 175 3.80 -23.40 0.09
CA LEU A 175 2.60 -22.88 -0.57
C LEU A 175 2.64 -23.08 -2.10
N VAL A 176 3.77 -22.75 -2.74
CA VAL A 176 3.97 -22.94 -4.19
C VAL A 176 3.93 -24.44 -4.53
N SER A 177 4.56 -25.27 -3.72
CA SER A 177 4.60 -26.73 -3.89
C SER A 177 3.20 -27.35 -3.78
N THR A 178 2.46 -27.05 -2.72
CA THR A 178 1.09 -27.55 -2.50
C THR A 178 0.12 -27.02 -3.56
N SER A 179 0.27 -25.77 -4.01
CA SER A 179 -0.53 -25.21 -5.10
C SER A 179 -0.30 -25.97 -6.42
N ASN A 180 0.95 -26.30 -6.75
CA ASN A 180 1.28 -27.10 -7.92
C ASN A 180 0.75 -28.53 -7.83
N LYS A 181 0.83 -29.17 -6.65
CA LYS A 181 0.25 -30.50 -6.40
C LYS A 181 -1.27 -30.47 -6.60
N LEU A 182 -1.96 -29.49 -6.01
CA LEU A 182 -3.40 -29.33 -6.14
C LEU A 182 -3.83 -29.15 -7.61
N ARG A 183 -3.10 -28.32 -8.36
CA ARG A 183 -3.30 -28.17 -9.80
C ARG A 183 -3.18 -29.52 -10.53
N GLY A 184 -2.13 -30.28 -10.23
CA GLY A 184 -1.91 -31.60 -10.84
C GLY A 184 -3.05 -32.59 -10.57
N GLU A 185 -3.50 -32.69 -9.32
CA GLU A 185 -4.63 -33.56 -8.94
C GLU A 185 -5.94 -33.16 -9.64
N LEU A 186 -6.22 -31.86 -9.76
CA LEU A 186 -7.40 -31.36 -10.45
C LEU A 186 -7.35 -31.58 -11.97
N THR A 187 -6.17 -31.43 -12.58
CA THR A 187 -5.97 -31.78 -14.00
C THR A 187 -6.14 -33.28 -14.23
N ASN A 188 -5.55 -34.12 -13.37
CA ASN A 188 -5.72 -35.57 -13.42
C ASN A 188 -7.19 -35.96 -13.26
N LEU A 189 -7.91 -35.33 -12.34
CA LEU A 189 -9.35 -35.54 -12.17
C LEU A 189 -10.08 -35.25 -13.48
N TYR A 190 -9.81 -34.11 -14.11
CA TYR A 190 -10.45 -33.72 -15.37
C TYR A 190 -10.21 -34.75 -16.49
N GLU A 191 -8.96 -35.19 -16.66
CA GLU A 191 -8.59 -36.16 -17.71
C GLU A 191 -9.25 -37.54 -17.51
N ASN A 192 -9.45 -37.94 -16.25
CA ASN A 192 -9.92 -39.28 -15.88
C ASN A 192 -11.45 -39.42 -15.80
N ILE A 193 -12.23 -38.34 -15.94
CA ILE A 193 -13.72 -38.39 -15.98
C ILE A 193 -14.24 -39.28 -17.14
N ASN A 194 -13.38 -39.66 -18.10
CA ASN A 194 -13.74 -40.49 -19.24
C ASN A 194 -13.84 -42.01 -18.99
N LEU A 195 -13.21 -42.58 -17.96
CA LEU A 195 -12.93 -44.03 -17.98
C LEU A 195 -13.79 -44.90 -17.07
N THR A 196 -14.27 -44.40 -15.94
CA THR A 196 -15.12 -45.17 -15.02
C THR A 196 -15.81 -44.18 -14.10
N GLY A 197 -17.15 -44.19 -14.05
CA GLY A 197 -17.96 -43.33 -13.16
C GLY A 197 -17.77 -43.56 -11.65
N ARG A 198 -16.58 -43.95 -11.21
CA ARG A 198 -16.18 -44.19 -9.82
C ARG A 198 -14.66 -44.09 -9.70
N GLN A 199 -14.13 -42.89 -9.59
CA GLN A 199 -12.99 -42.67 -8.69
C GLN A 199 -13.23 -41.31 -8.03
N GLU A 200 -13.72 -41.35 -6.79
CA GLU A 200 -13.43 -40.22 -5.90
C GLU A 200 -11.90 -40.07 -5.89
N PRO A 201 -11.37 -38.88 -6.13
CA PRO A 201 -9.95 -38.66 -5.99
C PRO A 201 -9.62 -38.80 -4.49
N ASN A 202 -9.23 -40.00 -4.06
CA ASN A 202 -8.90 -40.32 -2.65
C ASN A 202 -7.84 -39.38 -2.04
N ASN A 203 -7.17 -38.56 -2.86
CA ASN A 203 -6.13 -37.64 -2.45
C ASN A 203 -6.50 -36.15 -2.59
N LEU A 204 -7.61 -35.78 -3.27
CA LEU A 204 -7.92 -34.36 -3.54
C LEU A 204 -8.29 -33.60 -2.26
N GLU A 205 -9.11 -34.18 -1.40
CA GLU A 205 -9.50 -33.57 -0.13
C GLU A 205 -8.28 -33.32 0.76
N LYS A 206 -7.37 -34.31 0.82
CA LYS A 206 -6.11 -34.19 1.55
C LYS A 206 -5.22 -33.10 0.99
N VAL A 207 -4.96 -33.11 -0.32
CA VAL A 207 -4.10 -32.11 -0.98
C VAL A 207 -4.70 -30.70 -0.87
N PHE A 208 -6.03 -30.58 -0.91
CA PHE A 208 -6.72 -29.32 -0.70
C PHE A 208 -6.57 -28.82 0.74
N SER A 209 -6.76 -29.67 1.74
CA SER A 209 -6.56 -29.30 3.16
C SER A 209 -5.12 -28.86 3.41
N GLU A 210 -4.14 -29.64 2.96
CA GLU A 210 -2.71 -29.29 3.07
C GLU A 210 -2.42 -27.93 2.43
N HIS A 211 -3.00 -27.67 1.26
CA HIS A 211 -2.83 -26.39 0.58
C HIS A 211 -3.47 -25.22 1.33
N LEU A 212 -4.67 -25.40 1.88
CA LEU A 212 -5.34 -24.38 2.69
C LEU A 212 -4.53 -24.02 3.94
N ASP A 213 -3.95 -25.01 4.61
CA ASP A 213 -3.11 -24.78 5.80
C ASP A 213 -1.90 -23.90 5.45
N CYS A 214 -1.18 -24.23 4.37
CA CYS A 214 -0.07 -23.41 3.88
C CYS A 214 -0.53 -21.98 3.50
N LEU A 215 -1.70 -21.86 2.87
CA LEU A 215 -2.25 -20.58 2.44
C LEU A 215 -2.64 -19.69 3.63
N VAL A 216 -3.24 -20.26 4.67
CA VAL A 216 -3.58 -19.53 5.90
C VAL A 216 -2.33 -19.05 6.62
N VAL A 217 -1.30 -19.89 6.73
CA VAL A 217 -0.01 -19.49 7.34
C VAL A 217 0.62 -18.33 6.56
N PHE A 218 0.65 -18.43 5.23
CA PHE A 218 1.17 -17.36 4.38
C PHE A 218 0.38 -16.05 4.51
N ILE A 219 -0.96 -16.11 4.51
CA ILE A 219 -1.82 -14.94 4.68
C ILE A 219 -1.56 -14.26 6.02
N ASN A 220 -1.45 -15.03 7.10
CA ASN A 220 -1.18 -14.49 8.42
C ASN A 220 0.19 -13.81 8.47
N ALA A 221 1.22 -14.42 7.88
CA ALA A 221 2.56 -13.83 7.81
C ALA A 221 2.56 -12.49 7.05
N LEU A 222 1.85 -12.39 5.93
CA LEU A 222 1.71 -11.13 5.21
C LEU A 222 0.88 -10.10 6.02
N LYS A 223 -0.07 -10.56 6.84
CA LYS A 223 -1.03 -9.68 7.53
C LYS A 223 -0.36 -8.93 8.68
N GLU A 224 0.60 -9.56 9.35
CA GLU A 224 1.43 -8.92 10.37
C GLU A 224 2.14 -7.66 9.85
N GLU A 225 2.40 -7.57 8.55
CA GLU A 225 3.00 -6.39 7.94
C GLU A 225 2.02 -5.27 7.53
N LEU A 226 0.71 -5.52 7.68
CA LEU A 226 -0.33 -4.51 7.46
C LEU A 226 -0.74 -3.79 8.76
N GLU A 227 -0.43 -4.38 9.92
CA GLU A 227 -0.74 -3.85 11.27
C GLU A 227 0.39 -2.95 11.80
#